data_AF-A0A1X1A5Q9-F1
#
_entry.id   AF-A0A1X1A5Q9-F1
#
_cell.length_a   1.000
_cell.length_b   1.000
_cell.length_c   1.000
_cell.angle_alpha   90.00
_cell.angle_beta   90.00
_cell.angle_gamma   90.00
#
_symmetry.space_group_name_H-M   'P 1'
#
loop_
_entity.id
_entity.type
_entity.pdbx_description
1 polymer ?
#
loop_
_entity_poly.entity_id
_entity_poly.type
_entity_poly.pdbx_seq_one_letter_code
_entity_poly.pdbx_strand_id
1 'polypeptide(L)'
;MTMWALVQDGVVIETTDLDPEGRYHPDLKWRPCGERVQPGWLFKDGAFAEKVVTLQERMDAERQWRDSQLTSRQWLRDRHRDEQDLGRPTTLDNEQFVQLLTYLQSLRDWPVDEAFPDPQQRPDPPSWIDLYIQ
;
A
#
# COMPACT_ATOMS: atom_id res chain seq x y z
N MET A 1 -30.58 13.25 -5.64
CA MET A 1 -31.27 12.94 -4.35
C MET A 1 -30.40 13.46 -3.22
N THR A 2 -30.91 13.68 -2.00
CA THR A 2 -30.04 14.09 -0.88
C THR A 2 -29.26 12.87 -0.40
N MET A 3 -27.93 12.93 -0.50
CA MET A 3 -27.04 11.91 0.05
C MET A 3 -26.56 12.34 1.43
N TRP A 4 -26.17 11.38 2.25
CA TRP A 4 -25.65 11.58 3.59
C TRP A 4 -24.31 10.88 3.74
N ALA A 5 -23.37 11.56 4.37
CA ALA A 5 -22.04 11.05 4.69
C ALA A 5 -21.89 10.93 6.21
N LEU A 6 -21.52 9.74 6.69
CA LEU A 6 -21.09 9.54 8.08
C LEU A 6 -19.67 10.09 8.23
N VAL A 7 -19.47 11.07 9.09
CA VAL A 7 -18.14 11.67 9.33
C VAL A 7 -17.64 11.31 10.72
N GLN A 8 -16.46 10.69 10.79
CA GLN A 8 -15.74 10.44 12.04
C GLN A 8 -14.33 11.02 11.93
N ASP A 9 -13.92 11.78 12.93
CA ASP A 9 -12.59 12.43 13.00
C ASP A 9 -12.20 13.23 11.75
N GLY A 10 -13.19 13.87 11.11
CA GLY A 10 -13.00 14.68 9.91
C GLY A 10 -12.84 13.87 8.62
N VAL A 11 -13.16 12.57 8.63
CA VAL A 11 -13.12 11.67 7.47
C VAL A 11 -14.50 11.07 7.23
N VAL A 12 -14.92 11.00 5.97
CA VAL A 12 -16.11 10.28 5.56
C VAL A 12 -15.87 8.78 5.67
N ILE A 13 -16.69 8.10 6.46
CA ILE A 13 -16.59 6.64 6.69
C ILE A 13 -17.54 5.89 5.76
N GLU A 14 -18.74 6.40 5.58
CA GLU A 14 -19.81 5.76 4.82
C GLU A 14 -20.69 6.82 4.15
N THR A 15 -21.34 6.47 3.05
CA THR A 15 -22.35 7.29 2.38
C THR A 15 -23.63 6.51 2.15
N THR A 16 -24.78 7.17 2.31
CA THR A 16 -26.11 6.57 2.08
C THR A 16 -27.05 7.57 1.39
N ASP A 17 -28.00 7.05 0.62
CA ASP A 17 -29.11 7.81 0.02
C ASP A 17 -30.36 7.84 0.93
N LEU A 18 -30.31 7.13 2.06
CA LEU A 18 -31.38 7.06 3.04
C LEU A 18 -31.26 8.19 4.06
N ASP A 19 -32.39 8.73 4.49
CA ASP A 19 -32.42 9.68 5.60
C ASP A 19 -31.97 8.98 6.90
N PRO A 20 -30.88 9.44 7.54
CA PRO A 20 -30.36 8.83 8.75
C PRO A 20 -31.16 9.18 10.01
N GLU A 21 -32.06 10.17 9.98
CA GLU A 21 -32.83 10.61 11.13
C GLU A 21 -33.68 9.45 11.71
N GLY A 22 -33.51 9.20 13.01
CA GLY A 22 -34.22 8.13 13.73
C GLY A 22 -33.87 6.70 13.30
N ARG A 23 -32.91 6.50 12.39
CA ARG A 23 -32.53 5.19 11.84
C ARG A 23 -31.24 4.63 12.43
N TYR A 24 -30.25 5.48 12.64
CA TYR A 24 -28.94 5.09 13.13
C TYR A 24 -28.70 5.53 14.59
N HIS A 25 -27.64 5.01 15.21
CA HIS A 25 -27.26 5.38 16.57
C HIS A 25 -27.01 6.89 16.67
N PRO A 26 -27.51 7.57 17.73
CA PRO A 26 -27.46 9.04 17.84
C PRO A 26 -26.05 9.65 17.88
N ASP A 27 -25.03 8.85 18.24
CA ASP A 27 -23.63 9.31 18.24
C ASP A 27 -23.01 9.40 16.82
N LEU A 28 -23.66 8.82 15.81
CA LEU A 28 -23.19 8.87 14.43
C LEU A 28 -23.46 10.25 13.81
N LYS A 29 -22.39 10.92 13.40
CA LYS A 29 -22.44 12.27 12.84
C LYS A 29 -22.66 12.22 11.33
N TRP A 30 -23.92 12.12 10.94
CA TRP A 30 -24.31 12.22 9.53
C TRP A 30 -24.37 13.67 9.05
N ARG A 31 -23.88 13.91 7.83
CA ARG A 31 -23.85 15.22 7.17
C ARG A 31 -24.44 15.12 5.77
N PRO A 32 -25.30 16.05 5.34
CA PRO A 32 -25.77 16.06 3.95
C PRO A 32 -24.59 16.30 3.02
N CYS A 33 -24.53 15.55 1.93
CA CYS A 33 -23.41 15.58 0.99
C CYS A 33 -23.90 15.48 -0.47
N GLY A 34 -23.01 15.80 -1.41
CA GLY A 34 -23.27 15.55 -2.83
C GLY A 34 -23.07 14.07 -3.19
N GLU A 35 -23.66 13.64 -4.31
CA GLU A 35 -23.58 12.26 -4.83
C GLU A 35 -22.16 11.80 -5.19
N ARG A 36 -21.21 12.74 -5.27
CA ARG A 36 -19.79 12.47 -5.57
C ARG A 36 -18.93 12.25 -4.33
N VAL A 37 -19.45 12.56 -3.14
CA VAL A 37 -18.70 12.33 -1.90
C VAL A 37 -18.56 10.82 -1.70
N GLN A 38 -17.34 10.37 -1.39
CA GLN A 38 -17.05 8.96 -1.19
C GLN A 38 -16.44 8.74 0.20
N PRO A 39 -16.55 7.52 0.75
CA PRO A 39 -15.72 7.08 1.86
C PRO A 39 -14.24 7.43 1.64
N GLY A 40 -13.60 7.93 2.69
CA GLY A 40 -12.21 8.39 2.68
C GLY A 40 -12.02 9.89 2.40
N TRP A 41 -13.04 10.61 1.92
CA TRP A 41 -12.97 12.06 1.75
C TRP A 41 -12.82 12.78 3.09
N LEU A 42 -12.17 13.95 3.09
CA LEU A 42 -12.02 14.80 4.25
C LEU A 42 -13.24 15.73 4.38
N PHE A 43 -13.71 15.92 5.61
CA PHE A 43 -14.75 16.89 5.95
C PHE A 43 -14.20 17.91 6.94
N LYS A 44 -14.11 19.17 6.51
CA LYS A 44 -13.62 20.28 7.32
C LYS A 44 -14.39 21.56 7.00
N ASP A 45 -14.77 22.30 8.04
CA ASP A 45 -15.47 23.60 7.93
C ASP A 45 -16.72 23.57 7.02
N GLY A 46 -17.46 22.46 7.05
CA GLY A 46 -18.68 22.29 6.25
C GLY A 46 -18.44 21.87 4.80
N ALA A 47 -17.18 21.73 4.38
CA ALA A 47 -16.81 21.32 3.03
C ALA A 47 -16.30 19.88 3.01
N PHE A 48 -16.69 19.14 1.97
CA PHE A 48 -16.09 17.86 1.63
C PHE A 48 -14.98 18.08 0.60
N ALA A 49 -13.81 17.52 0.86
CA ALA A 49 -12.70 17.50 -0.07
C ALA A 49 -12.29 16.06 -0.30
N GLU A 50 -12.03 15.70 -1.55
CA GLU A 50 -11.35 14.45 -1.84
C GLU A 50 -10.05 14.40 -1.02
N LYS A 51 -9.76 13.24 -0.42
CA LYS A 51 -8.48 13.05 0.23
C LYS A 51 -7.42 13.03 -0.86
N VAL A 52 -6.85 14.20 -1.12
CA VAL A 52 -5.67 14.33 -1.97
C VAL A 52 -4.53 13.71 -1.20
N VAL A 53 -4.20 12.45 -1.51
CA VAL A 53 -2.91 11.90 -1.11
C VAL A 53 -1.86 12.78 -1.78
N THR A 54 -1.12 13.51 -0.97
CA THR A 54 -0.07 14.39 -1.49
C THR A 54 0.99 13.54 -2.18
N LEU A 55 1.69 14.13 -3.16
CA LEU A 55 2.81 13.45 -3.80
C LEU A 55 3.83 12.97 -2.76
N GLN A 56 4.09 13.78 -1.73
CA GLN A 56 5.00 13.43 -0.64
C GLN A 56 4.52 12.21 0.16
N GLU A 57 3.26 12.16 0.58
CA GLU A 57 2.70 10.98 1.27
C GLU A 57 2.75 9.72 0.40
N ARG A 58 2.53 9.86 -0.91
CA ARG A 58 2.68 8.74 -1.86
C ARG A 58 4.12 8.27 -1.93
N MET A 59 5.09 9.18 -2.07
CA MET A 59 6.52 8.86 -2.08
C MET A 59 6.95 8.16 -0.78
N ASP A 60 6.45 8.61 0.37
CA ASP A 60 6.78 8.01 1.66
C ASP A 60 6.17 6.61 1.82
N ALA A 61 4.93 6.41 1.37
CA ALA A 61 4.30 5.09 1.32
C ALA A 61 5.07 4.11 0.41
N GLU A 62 5.54 4.57 -0.76
CA GLU A 62 6.31 3.73 -1.68
C GLU A 62 7.70 3.37 -1.13
N ARG A 63 8.37 4.31 -0.44
CA ARG A 63 9.63 4.02 0.26
C ARG A 63 9.44 2.96 1.33
N GLN A 64 8.37 3.08 2.13
CA GLN A 64 8.04 2.12 3.17
C GLN A 64 7.68 0.75 2.59
N TRP A 65 6.92 0.71 1.49
CA TRP A 65 6.66 -0.54 0.75
C TRP A 65 7.97 -1.18 0.30
N ARG A 66 8.85 -0.43 -0.37
CA ARG A 66 10.16 -0.91 -0.82
C ARG A 66 11.01 -1.45 0.33
N ASP A 67 11.04 -0.77 1.48
CA ASP A 67 11.76 -1.25 2.67
C ASP A 67 11.19 -2.58 3.17
N SER A 68 9.86 -2.69 3.26
CA SER A 68 9.22 -3.95 3.66
C SER A 68 9.53 -5.10 2.70
N GLN A 69 9.57 -4.84 1.39
CA GLN A 69 9.88 -5.86 0.39
C GLN A 69 11.33 -6.34 0.49
N LEU A 70 12.27 -5.41 0.72
CA LEU A 70 13.68 -5.73 0.94
C LEU A 70 13.85 -6.55 2.22
N THR A 71 13.29 -6.10 3.35
CA THR A 71 13.42 -6.77 4.65
C THR A 71 12.86 -8.19 4.62
N SER A 72 11.68 -8.41 4.00
CA SER A 72 11.05 -9.74 3.97
C SER A 72 11.83 -10.78 3.16
N ARG A 73 12.73 -10.33 2.27
CA ARG A 73 13.49 -11.19 1.35
C ARG A 73 14.99 -11.21 1.62
N GLN A 74 15.46 -10.39 2.56
CA GLN A 74 16.87 -10.28 2.93
C GLN A 74 17.42 -11.63 3.43
N TRP A 75 16.65 -12.34 4.25
CA TRP A 75 17.05 -13.63 4.81
C TRP A 75 17.36 -14.68 3.74
N LEU A 76 16.64 -14.66 2.61
CA LEU A 76 16.77 -15.67 1.55
C LEU A 76 18.12 -15.55 0.83
N ARG A 77 18.57 -14.31 0.63
CA ARG A 77 19.91 -14.03 0.12
C ARG A 77 20.98 -14.51 1.09
N ASP A 78 20.82 -14.19 2.37
CA ASP A 78 21.83 -14.47 3.38
C ASP A 78 21.95 -15.99 3.60
N ARG A 79 20.82 -16.72 3.65
CA ARG A 79 20.81 -18.20 3.68
C ARG A 79 21.53 -18.83 2.49
N HIS A 80 21.27 -18.35 1.28
CA HIS A 80 21.93 -18.90 0.09
C HIS A 80 23.46 -18.73 0.14
N ARG A 81 23.94 -17.58 0.65
CA ARG A 81 25.38 -17.35 0.85
C ARG A 81 25.96 -18.24 1.94
N ASP A 82 25.26 -18.38 3.06
CA ASP A 82 25.67 -19.29 4.14
C ASP A 82 25.77 -20.74 3.65
N GLU A 83 24.83 -21.20 2.82
CA GLU A 83 24.84 -22.53 2.21
C GLU A 83 26.07 -22.72 1.29
N GLN A 84 26.39 -21.72 0.47
CA GLN A 84 27.58 -21.73 -0.40
C GLN A 84 28.87 -21.78 0.42
N ASP A 85 29.01 -20.90 1.41
CA ASP A 85 30.20 -20.79 2.26
C ASP A 85 30.43 -22.08 3.08
N LEU A 86 29.35 -22.77 3.47
CA LEU A 86 29.39 -24.06 4.16
C LEU A 86 29.53 -25.27 3.21
N GLY A 87 29.55 -25.05 1.89
CA GLY A 87 29.60 -26.13 0.89
C GLY A 87 28.38 -27.07 0.92
N ARG A 88 27.22 -26.57 1.34
CA ARG A 88 25.96 -27.33 1.40
C ARG A 88 25.19 -27.20 0.08
N PRO A 89 24.29 -28.16 -0.23
CA PRO A 89 23.30 -27.95 -1.28
C PRO A 89 22.49 -26.67 -0.99
N THR A 90 22.34 -25.81 -1.99
CA THR A 90 21.60 -24.55 -1.85
C THR A 90 20.09 -24.77 -1.97
N THR A 91 19.32 -24.01 -1.21
CA THR A 91 17.84 -24.03 -1.25
C THR A 91 17.32 -23.50 -2.59
N LEU A 92 17.97 -22.45 -3.11
CA LEU A 92 17.72 -21.90 -4.44
C LEU A 92 18.75 -22.45 -5.42
N ASP A 93 18.34 -22.68 -6.65
CA ASP A 93 19.31 -22.86 -7.72
C ASP A 93 19.98 -21.51 -8.11
N ASN A 94 20.99 -21.58 -8.97
CA ASN A 94 21.75 -20.40 -9.38
C ASN A 94 20.90 -19.39 -10.19
N GLU A 95 19.93 -19.87 -10.99
CA GLU A 95 19.07 -19.00 -11.78
C GLU A 95 18.11 -18.22 -10.87
N GLN A 96 17.47 -18.91 -9.93
CA GLN A 96 16.64 -18.31 -8.89
C GLN A 96 17.44 -17.31 -8.06
N PHE A 97 18.67 -17.65 -7.67
CA PHE A 97 19.49 -16.70 -6.91
C PHE A 97 19.83 -15.43 -7.70
N VAL A 98 20.15 -15.54 -9.00
CA VAL A 98 20.35 -14.35 -9.86
C VAL A 98 19.05 -13.54 -9.98
N GLN A 99 17.90 -14.20 -10.20
CA GLN A 99 16.60 -13.51 -10.26
C GLN A 99 16.28 -12.76 -8.96
N LEU A 100 16.58 -13.36 -7.80
CA LEU A 100 16.46 -12.70 -6.49
C LEU A 100 17.34 -11.46 -6.40
N LEU A 101 18.62 -11.56 -6.77
CA LEU A 101 19.54 -10.42 -6.70
C LEU A 101 19.11 -9.27 -7.62
N THR A 102 18.67 -9.59 -8.84
CA THR A 102 18.12 -8.62 -9.80
C THR A 102 16.89 -7.92 -9.24
N TYR A 103 15.96 -8.68 -8.64
CA TYR A 103 14.77 -8.11 -8.00
C TYR A 103 15.10 -7.23 -6.79
N LEU A 104 16.03 -7.66 -5.92
CA LEU A 104 16.48 -6.83 -4.80
C LEU A 104 17.18 -5.55 -5.28
N GLN A 105 17.84 -5.57 -6.43
CA GLN A 105 18.45 -4.39 -7.03
C GLN A 105 17.39 -3.43 -7.57
N SER A 106 16.39 -3.92 -8.33
CA SER A 106 15.31 -3.07 -8.83
C SER A 106 14.50 -2.41 -7.69
N LEU A 107 14.31 -3.11 -6.57
CA LEU A 107 13.74 -2.50 -5.36
C LEU A 107 14.61 -1.37 -4.79
N ARG A 108 15.95 -1.47 -4.83
CA ARG A 108 16.84 -0.40 -4.36
C ARG A 108 16.83 0.81 -5.29
N ASP A 109 16.65 0.58 -6.58
CA ASP A 109 16.62 1.61 -7.61
C ASP A 109 15.24 2.29 -7.71
N TRP A 110 14.18 1.65 -7.20
CA TRP A 110 12.81 2.19 -7.26
C TRP A 110 12.65 3.66 -6.81
N PRO A 111 13.26 4.14 -5.70
CA PRO A 111 13.09 5.54 -5.28
C PRO A 111 13.74 6.59 -6.20
N VAL A 112 14.59 6.17 -7.14
CA VAL A 112 15.26 7.06 -8.13
C VAL A 112 14.79 6.79 -9.55
N ASP A 113 13.85 5.85 -9.75
CA ASP A 113 13.23 5.56 -11.03
C ASP A 113 12.33 6.72 -11.50
N GLU A 114 12.23 6.94 -12.80
CA GLU A 114 11.40 8.01 -13.38
C GLU A 114 9.90 7.78 -13.14
N ALA A 115 9.49 6.52 -12.99
CA ALA A 115 8.11 6.15 -12.73
C ALA A 115 7.72 6.23 -11.24
N PHE A 116 8.67 6.53 -10.35
CA PHE A 116 8.37 6.73 -8.92
C PHE A 116 7.50 7.98 -8.71
N PRO A 117 6.43 7.95 -7.87
CA PRO A 117 6.00 6.87 -6.98
C PRO A 117 4.72 6.15 -7.47
N ASP A 118 4.61 5.80 -8.75
CA ASP A 118 3.43 5.10 -9.28
C ASP A 118 3.40 3.62 -8.83
N PRO A 119 2.40 3.18 -8.04
CA PRO A 119 2.29 1.79 -7.61
C PRO A 119 2.15 0.78 -8.76
N GLN A 120 1.66 1.21 -9.93
CA GLN A 120 1.52 0.34 -11.10
C GLN A 120 2.85 0.03 -11.80
N GLN A 121 3.90 0.78 -11.45
CA GLN A 121 5.24 0.65 -12.04
C GLN A 121 6.25 0.05 -11.05
N ARG A 122 5.76 -0.51 -9.93
CA ARG A 122 6.59 -1.20 -8.96
C ARG A 122 7.34 -2.36 -9.63
N PRO A 123 8.58 -2.65 -9.20
CA PRO A 123 9.30 -3.82 -9.70
C PRO A 123 8.52 -5.11 -9.44
N ASP A 124 8.37 -5.93 -10.48
CA ASP A 124 7.69 -7.22 -10.39
C ASP A 124 8.58 -8.28 -9.72
N PRO A 125 8.07 -9.01 -8.71
CA PRO A 125 8.78 -10.12 -8.12
C PRO A 125 8.91 -11.33 -9.08
N PRO A 126 9.97 -12.14 -8.96
CA PRO A 126 10.02 -13.45 -9.61
C PRO A 126 8.85 -14.34 -9.17
N SER A 127 8.25 -15.09 -10.09
CA SER A 127 7.02 -15.87 -9.84
C SER A 127 7.14 -16.93 -8.73
N TRP A 128 8.35 -17.40 -8.45
CA TRP A 128 8.62 -18.39 -7.41
C TRP A 128 8.86 -17.76 -6.03
N ILE A 129 9.11 -16.44 -5.94
CA ILE A 129 9.61 -15.82 -4.70
C ILE A 129 8.62 -15.93 -3.53
N ASP A 130 7.33 -15.92 -3.83
CA ASP A 130 6.26 -16.01 -2.83
C ASP A 130 6.12 -17.43 -2.24
N LEU A 131 6.83 -18.42 -2.78
CA LEU A 131 7.00 -19.73 -2.15
C LEU A 131 7.89 -19.65 -0.89
N TYR A 132 8.63 -18.55 -0.71
CA TYR A 132 9.63 -18.36 0.34
C TYR A 132 9.34 -17.11 1.19
N ILE A 133 8.13 -17.04 1.76
CA ILE A 133 7.74 -15.98 2.70
C ILE A 133 8.03 -16.43 4.14
N GLN A 134 8.55 -15.53 4.96
CA GLN A 134 8.80 -15.76 6.40
C GLN A 134 7.80 -14.98 7.25
#